data_AF-A0A6G3PLM7-F1
#
_entry.id   AF-A0A6G3PLM7-F1
#
_cell.length_a   1.000
_cell.length_b   1.000
_cell.length_c   1.000
_cell.angle_alpha   90.00
_cell.angle_beta   90.00
_cell.angle_gamma   90.00
#
_symmetry.space_group_name_H-M   'P 1'
#
loop_
_entity.id
_entity.type
_entity.pdbx_description
1 polymer ?
#
loop_
_entity_poly.entity_id
_entity_poly.type
_entity_poly.pdbx_seq_one_letter_code
_entity_poly.pdbx_strand_id
1 'polypeptide(L)' 'PLSVDLAVEGPHLLIEGPPGSGRTELLRAVAASLASAARPDRLGILLVDGAGGEQGDRGEGLLPCTELPHVFGH' A
#
# COMPACT_ATOMS: atom_id res chain seq x y z
N PRO A 1 14.56 13.27 4.71
CA PRO A 1 13.67 12.10 4.49
C PRO A 1 12.51 12.18 5.49
N LEU A 2 11.32 11.72 5.11
CA LEU A 2 10.18 11.55 6.03
C LEU A 2 10.07 10.07 6.38
N SER A 3 9.94 9.74 7.66
CA SER A 3 9.82 8.38 8.17
C SER A 3 8.72 8.29 9.21
N VAL A 4 8.10 7.12 9.32
CA VAL A 4 7.12 6.78 10.35
C VAL A 4 7.54 5.46 10.97
N ASP A 5 7.60 5.41 12.30
CA ASP A 5 7.86 4.18 13.05
C ASP A 5 6.55 3.65 13.64
N LEU A 6 5.95 2.65 12.98
CA LEU A 6 4.69 2.05 13.41
C LEU A 6 4.80 1.26 14.73
N ALA A 7 6.00 0.93 15.20
CA ALA A 7 6.19 0.29 16.50
C ALA A 7 6.13 1.30 17.65
N VAL A 8 6.55 2.55 17.40
CA VAL A 8 6.62 3.61 18.40
C VAL A 8 5.41 4.55 18.32
N GLU A 9 4.99 4.91 17.10
CA GLU A 9 3.92 5.90 16.84
C GLU A 9 2.52 5.25 16.82
N GLY A 10 2.45 3.93 16.67
CA GLY A 10 1.22 3.14 16.69
C GLY A 10 1.05 2.28 15.44
N PRO A 11 0.33 1.14 15.55
CA PRO A 11 0.35 0.10 14.53
C PRO A 11 -0.51 0.42 13.29
N HIS A 12 -1.11 1.61 13.22
CA HIS A 12 -2.12 1.96 12.24
C HIS A 12 -1.81 3.29 11.57
N LEU A 13 -2.04 3.34 10.25
CA LEU A 13 -1.86 4.52 9.42
C LEU A 13 -3.19 4.85 8.72
N LEU A 14 -3.59 6.12 8.76
CA LEU A 14 -4.73 6.65 8.01
C LEU A 14 -4.21 7.60 6.93
N ILE A 15 -4.60 7.35 5.67
CA ILE A 15 -4.27 8.23 4.54
C ILE A 15 -5.57 8.69 3.88
N GLU A 16 -5.79 9.99 3.88
CA GLU A 16 -6.94 10.63 3.24
C GLU A 16 -6.50 11.69 2.24
N GLY A 17 -7.30 11.88 1.20
CA GLY A 17 -7.04 12.89 0.18
C GLY A 17 -8.10 12.89 -0.93
N PRO A 18 -8.32 14.04 -1.60
CA PRO A 18 -9.24 14.14 -2.73
C PRO A 18 -8.74 13.34 -3.95
N PRO A 19 -9.59 13.11 -4.98
CA PRO A 19 -9.14 12.55 -6.25
C PRO A 19 -7.92 13.30 -6.82
N GLY A 20 -6.93 12.56 -7.33
CA GLY A 20 -5.68 13.13 -7.87
C GLY A 20 -4.63 13.52 -6.82
N SER A 21 -4.90 13.35 -5.52
CA SER A 21 -3.94 13.67 -4.45
C SER A 21 -2.72 12.75 -4.35
N GLY A 22 -2.69 11.64 -5.10
CA GLY A 22 -1.61 10.66 -5.03
C GLY A 22 -1.75 9.61 -3.91
N ARG A 23 -2.91 9.47 -3.26
CA ARG A 23 -3.14 8.46 -2.22
C ARG A 23 -2.73 7.04 -2.64
N THR A 24 -3.08 6.62 -3.85
CA THR A 24 -2.71 5.29 -4.37
C THR A 24 -1.20 5.15 -4.49
N GLU A 25 -0.52 6.19 -4.98
CA GLU A 25 0.94 6.17 -5.12
C GLU A 25 1.65 6.16 -3.76
N LEU A 26 1.11 6.91 -2.78
CA LEU A 26 1.61 6.85 -1.41
C LEU A 26 1.45 5.44 -0.80
N LEU A 27 0.31 4.79 -1.01
CA LEU A 27 0.11 3.41 -0.55
C LEU A 27 1.10 2.43 -1.20
N ARG A 28 1.35 2.56 -2.50
CA ARG A 28 2.37 1.77 -3.22
C ARG A 28 3.76 2.02 -2.65
N ALA A 29 4.13 3.27 -2.40
CA ALA A 29 5.41 3.64 -1.78
C ALA A 29 5.56 3.07 -0.37
N VAL A 30 4.49 3.07 0.43
CA VAL A 30 4.47 2.45 1.77
C VAL A 30 4.68 0.93 1.65
N ALA A 31 3.97 0.25 0.75
CA ALA A 31 4.14 -1.19 0.52
C ALA A 31 5.57 -1.53 0.08
N ALA A 32 6.13 -0.78 -0.86
CA ALA A 32 7.51 -0.94 -1.31
C ALA A 32 8.53 -0.68 -0.18
N SER A 33 8.32 0.36 0.63
CA SER A 33 9.17 0.67 1.78
C SER A 33 9.17 -0.46 2.80
N LEU A 34 7.99 -0.98 3.17
CA LEU A 34 7.85 -2.10 4.09
C LEU A 34 8.50 -3.38 3.53
N ALA A 35 8.26 -3.69 2.26
CA ALA A 35 8.86 -4.83 1.58
C ALA A 35 10.39 -4.73 1.49
N SER A 36 10.94 -3.52 1.35
CA SER A 36 12.39 -3.29 1.36
C SER A 36 13.02 -3.42 2.75
N ALA A 37 12.24 -3.17 3.81
CA ALA A 37 12.71 -3.12 5.18
C ALA A 37 12.61 -4.46 5.93
N ALA A 38 11.76 -5.39 5.47
CA ALA A 38 11.53 -6.67 6.13
C ALA A 38 11.60 -7.83 5.13
N ARG A 39 11.94 -9.04 5.61
CA ARG A 39 11.92 -10.23 4.77
C ARG A 39 10.49 -10.79 4.63
N PRO A 40 10.13 -11.45 3.51
CA PRO A 40 8.79 -12.03 3.31
C PRO A 40 8.37 -13.07 4.37
N ASP A 41 9.31 -13.75 5.00
CA ASP A 41 9.04 -14.69 6.10
C ASP A 41 8.74 -14.01 7.45
N ARG A 42 8.88 -12.68 7.51
CA ARG A 42 8.71 -11.87 8.72
C ARG A 42 7.66 -10.77 8.56
N LEU A 43 7.21 -10.50 7.33
CA LEU A 43 6.21 -9.50 6.99
C LEU A 43 5.32 -10.07 5.88
N GLY A 44 4.01 -10.09 6.14
CA GLY A 44 3.00 -10.34 5.13
C GLY A 44 2.21 -9.07 4.84
N ILE A 45 1.81 -8.88 3.58
CA ILE A 45 0.97 -7.78 3.11
C ILE A 45 -0.31 -8.36 2.50
N LEU A 46 -1.46 -7.93 3.03
CA LEU A 46 -2.77 -8.17 2.42
C LEU A 46 -3.20 -6.90 1.70
N LEU A 47 -3.43 -6.99 0.40
CA LEU A 47 -3.95 -5.87 -0.38
C LEU A 47 -5.47 -5.96 -0.43
N VAL A 48 -6.13 -4.84 -0.17
CA VAL A 48 -7.59 -4.70 -0.31
C VAL A 48 -7.85 -3.43 -1.09
N ASP A 49 -8.22 -3.57 -2.36
CA ASP A 49 -8.57 -2.44 -3.21
C ASP A 49 -10.10 -2.28 -3.27
N GLY A 50 -10.60 -1.13 -2.87
CA GLY A 50 -12.03 -0.80 -2.87
C GLY A 50 -12.59 -0.48 -4.25
N ALA A 51 -11.84 -0.75 -5.33
CA ALA A 51 -12.22 -0.47 -6.71
C ALA A 51 -13.32 -1.42 -7.25
N GLY A 52 -14.43 -1.56 -6.54
CA GLY A 52 -15.67 -2.17 -7.04
C GLY A 52 -16.69 -1.09 -7.43
N GLY A 53 -16.71 -0.68 -8.70
CA GLY A 53 -17.81 0.12 -9.26
C GLY A 53 -17.43 1.12 -10.35
N GLU A 54 -17.55 0.67 -11.60
CA GLU A 54 -18.04 1.39 -12.79
C GLU A 54 -17.24 2.62 -13.35
N GLN A 55 -16.94 2.49 -14.65
CA GLN A 55 -16.50 3.46 -15.68
C GLN A 55 -15.14 4.18 -15.58
N GLY A 56 -14.22 3.75 -16.45
CA GLY A 56 -13.72 4.64 -17.52
C GLY A 56 -12.22 4.87 -17.57
N ASP A 57 -11.57 5.08 -16.43
CA ASP A 57 -10.13 5.34 -16.37
C ASP A 57 -9.64 5.26 -14.91
N ARG A 58 -9.73 4.07 -14.30
CA ARG A 58 -9.04 3.83 -13.03
C ARG A 58 -7.72 3.17 -13.37
N GLY A 59 -6.62 3.90 -13.22
CA GLY A 59 -5.28 3.35 -13.30
C GLY A 59 -5.10 2.13 -12.38
N GLU A 60 -3.96 1.46 -12.45
CA GLU A 60 -3.73 0.11 -11.93
C GLU A 60 -3.96 -0.09 -10.41
N GLY A 61 -4.40 0.90 -9.64
CA GLY A 61 -4.78 0.73 -8.23
C GLY A 61 -3.62 0.16 -7.41
N LEU A 62 -3.86 -0.91 -6.66
CA LEU A 62 -2.80 -1.65 -5.97
C LEU A 62 -2.22 -2.83 -6.76
N LEU A 63 -2.65 -3.06 -8.02
CA LEU A 63 -2.18 -4.18 -8.84
C LEU A 63 -0.64 -4.28 -8.92
N PRO A 64 0.15 -3.19 -9.09
CA PRO A 64 1.61 -3.32 -9.17
C PRO A 64 2.25 -3.89 -7.89
N CYS A 65 1.57 -3.79 -6.75
CA CYS A 65 2.08 -4.33 -5.50
C CYS A 65 1.90 -5.85 -5.39
N THR A 66 1.08 -6.50 -6.23
CA THR A 66 0.88 -7.96 -6.20
C THR A 66 2.15 -8.73 -6.54
N GLU A 67 3.10 -8.09 -7.22
CA GLU A 67 4.40 -8.67 -7.57
C GLU A 67 5.38 -8.71 -6.38
N LEU A 68 5.04 -8.09 -5.24
CA LEU A 68 5.89 -8.12 -4.05
C LEU A 68 5.84 -9.52 -3.40
N PRO A 69 6.98 -10.11 -3.03
CA PRO A 69 7.02 -11.46 -2.44
C PRO A 69 6.35 -11.53 -1.05
N HIS A 70 6.07 -10.39 -0.44
CA HIS A 70 5.36 -10.26 0.83
C HIS A 70 3.83 -10.36 0.68
N VAL A 71 3.30 -10.24 -0.53
CA VAL A 71 1.86 -10.26 -0.78
C VAL A 71 1.37 -11.70 -0.91
N PHE A 72 0.37 -12.06 -0.10
CA PHE A 72 -0.17 -13.43 -0.04
C PHE A 72 -1.70 -13.50 -0.29
N GLY A 73 -2.33 -12.38 -0.65
CA GLY A 73 -3.73 -12.27 -1.03
C GLY A 73 -4.02 -10.90 -1.65
N HIS A 74 -4.92 -10.86 -2.62
CA HIS A 74 -5.32 -9.67 -3.37
C HIS A 74 -6.83 -9.67 -3.64
#